data_AF-A0A820JRC3-F1
#
_entry.id   AF-A0A820JRC3-F1
#
_cell.length_a   1.000
_cell.length_b   1.000
_cell.length_c   1.000
_cell.angle_alpha   90.00
_cell.angle_beta   90.00
_cell.angle_gamma   90.00
#
_symmetry.space_group_name_H-M   'P 1'
#
loop_
_entity.id
_entity.type
_entity.pdbx_description
1 polymer ?
#
loop_
_entity_poly.entity_id
_entity_poly.type
_entity_poly.pdbx_seq_one_letter_code
_entity_poly.pdbx_strand_id
1 'polypeptide(L)'
;LLNLPRATPCAALYGQCGGKEWKGSTQCCSGSTCTFGNDYYSQCLPSSDSSSSSSPTTIKTTQSPSVIVDDSRQHGVTTRYWDCCKASCGWGGKAFVTNPVKTCARGGFTSV
;
A
#
# COMPACT_ATOMS: atom_id res chain seq x y z
N LEU A 1 25.60 -10.69 -31.21
CA LEU A 1 25.42 -10.48 -29.75
C LEU A 1 24.44 -9.33 -29.58
N LEU A 2 23.12 -9.61 -29.52
CA LEU A 2 22.10 -8.56 -29.49
C LEU A 2 22.06 -7.88 -28.10
N ASN A 3 22.34 -6.59 -28.06
CA ASN A 3 22.02 -5.70 -26.95
C ASN A 3 20.49 -5.53 -26.87
N LEU A 4 19.84 -6.25 -25.95
CA LEU A 4 18.47 -5.93 -25.55
C LEU A 4 18.51 -4.73 -24.59
N PRO A 5 17.75 -3.64 -24.84
CA PRO A 5 17.67 -2.55 -23.87
C PRO A 5 17.08 -3.11 -22.59
N ARG A 6 17.78 -2.96 -21.46
CA ARG A 6 17.26 -3.32 -20.13
C ARG A 6 15.93 -2.59 -19.98
N ALA A 7 14.82 -3.32 -20.11
CA ALA A 7 13.53 -2.84 -19.67
C ALA A 7 13.67 -2.60 -18.17
N THR A 8 13.76 -1.33 -17.77
CA THR A 8 13.79 -0.96 -16.36
C THR A 8 12.48 -1.49 -15.76
N PRO A 9 12.52 -2.45 -14.83
CA PRO A 9 11.32 -3.14 -14.38
C PRO A 9 10.32 -2.20 -13.69
N CYS A 10 10.81 -1.03 -13.26
CA CYS A 10 10.01 0.05 -12.72
C CYS A 10 10.61 1.41 -13.10
N ALA A 11 9.78 2.43 -13.19
CA ALA A 11 10.18 3.83 -13.34
C ALA A 11 10.63 4.38 -11.98
N ALA A 12 11.78 5.06 -11.95
CA ALA A 12 12.32 5.67 -10.74
C ALA A 12 11.40 6.77 -10.19
N LEU A 13 11.60 7.16 -8.93
CA LEU A 13 10.94 8.32 -8.33
C LEU A 13 11.17 9.56 -9.20
N TYR A 14 10.10 10.33 -9.44
CA TYR A 14 10.02 11.45 -10.38
C TYR A 14 10.20 11.10 -11.87
N GLY A 15 10.34 9.83 -12.21
CA GLY A 15 10.39 9.34 -13.59
C GLY A 15 9.02 9.27 -14.27
N GLN A 16 9.02 9.25 -15.61
CA GLN A 16 7.80 9.05 -16.41
C GLN A 16 7.32 7.59 -16.30
N CYS A 17 6.01 7.42 -16.12
CA CYS A 17 5.33 6.14 -15.97
C CYS A 17 4.09 6.00 -16.86
N GLY A 18 3.84 6.94 -17.77
CA GLY A 18 2.68 6.88 -18.65
C GLY A 18 2.62 8.02 -19.67
N GLY A 19 1.70 7.88 -20.62
CA GLY A 19 1.48 8.80 -21.73
C GLY A 19 1.12 8.06 -23.02
N LYS A 20 0.39 8.71 -23.94
CA LYS A 20 -0.09 8.14 -25.21
C LYS A 20 0.98 7.45 -26.07
N GLU A 21 2.25 7.82 -25.94
CA GLU A 21 3.37 7.24 -26.70
C GLU A 21 4.45 6.61 -25.81
N TRP A 22 4.20 6.47 -24.51
CA TRP A 22 5.18 5.93 -23.58
C TRP A 22 5.46 4.44 -23.83
N LYS A 23 6.71 4.11 -24.19
CA LYS A 23 7.20 2.74 -24.39
C LYS A 23 7.99 2.18 -23.20
N GLY A 24 8.16 2.99 -22.15
CA GLY A 24 8.88 2.61 -20.93
C GLY A 24 7.99 1.89 -19.91
N SER A 25 8.52 1.72 -18.69
CA SER A 25 7.77 1.07 -17.62
C SER A 25 6.59 1.93 -17.17
N THR A 26 5.41 1.31 -17.02
CA THR A 26 4.21 1.95 -16.44
C THR A 26 4.10 1.72 -14.93
N GLN A 27 5.00 0.93 -14.37
CA GLN A 27 5.07 0.59 -12.96
C GLN A 27 6.08 1.52 -12.29
N CYS A 28 5.71 2.23 -11.22
CA CYS A 28 6.66 2.98 -10.42
C CYS A 28 7.42 2.07 -9.45
N CYS A 29 8.69 2.40 -9.17
CA CYS A 29 9.49 1.67 -8.19
C CYS A 29 8.90 1.85 -6.78
N SER A 30 9.20 0.91 -5.89
CA SER A 30 8.65 0.86 -4.52
C SER A 30 8.72 2.22 -3.82
N GLY A 31 7.60 2.61 -3.18
CA GLY A 31 7.48 3.90 -2.50
C GLY A 31 7.02 5.07 -3.38
N SER A 32 6.62 4.79 -4.63
CA SER A 32 6.05 5.82 -5.52
C SER A 32 4.83 5.33 -6.29
N THR A 33 3.91 6.24 -6.61
CA THR A 33 2.69 5.97 -7.37
C THR A 33 2.73 6.74 -8.69
N CYS A 34 2.28 6.08 -9.76
CA CYS A 34 2.14 6.74 -11.06
C CYS A 34 0.95 7.69 -11.00
N THR A 35 1.24 8.98 -10.97
CA THR A 35 0.26 10.06 -10.91
C THR A 35 0.07 10.65 -12.30
N PHE A 36 -1.19 10.73 -12.72
CA PHE A 36 -1.55 11.32 -14.00
C PHE A 36 -1.22 12.82 -14.00
N GLY A 37 -0.47 13.27 -15.01
CA GLY A 37 -0.24 14.69 -15.26
C GLY A 37 -1.08 15.18 -16.44
N ASN A 38 -0.86 14.58 -17.61
CA ASN A 38 -1.61 14.84 -18.83
C ASN A 38 -1.61 13.62 -19.75
N ASP A 39 -2.31 13.73 -20.89
CA ASP A 39 -2.43 12.67 -21.90
C ASP A 39 -1.11 12.09 -22.40
N TYR A 40 -0.04 12.88 -22.42
CA TYR A 40 1.27 12.47 -22.93
C TYR A 40 2.27 12.14 -21.81
N TYR A 41 1.92 12.39 -20.55
CA TYR A 41 2.85 12.32 -19.43
C TYR A 41 2.19 11.99 -18.09
N SER A 42 2.68 10.96 -17.43
CA SER A 42 2.39 10.64 -16.02
C SER A 42 3.70 10.43 -15.27
N GLN A 43 3.76 10.84 -14.00
CA GLN A 43 5.00 10.84 -13.21
C GLN A 43 4.87 10.00 -11.94
N CYS A 44 5.93 9.25 -11.60
CA CYS A 44 6.06 8.59 -10.31
C CYS A 44 6.30 9.62 -9.20
N LEU A 45 5.30 9.90 -8.39
CA LEU A 45 5.44 10.76 -7.22
C LEU A 45 5.55 9.93 -5.95
N PRO A 46 6.22 10.44 -4.90
CA PRO A 46 6.23 9.76 -3.61
C PRO A 46 4.78 9.63 -3.15
N SER A 47 4.34 8.41 -2.89
CA SER A 47 3.08 8.22 -2.19
C SER A 47 3.26 8.85 -0.82
N SER A 48 2.32 9.68 -0.36
CA SER A 48 2.36 10.26 0.99
C SER A 48 2.45 9.21 2.11
N ASP A 49 2.30 7.93 1.77
CA ASP A 49 2.65 6.76 2.56
C ASP A 49 4.12 6.32 2.37
N SER A 50 5.05 7.27 2.43
CA SER A 50 6.49 7.01 2.39
C SER A 50 7.04 6.84 3.81
N SER A 51 6.79 5.67 4.39
CA SER A 51 7.85 4.97 5.13
C SER A 51 7.72 3.46 4.89
N SER A 52 8.55 3.00 3.94
CA SER A 52 9.07 1.62 3.84
C SER A 52 8.14 0.46 4.22
N SER A 53 7.55 -0.19 3.22
CA SER A 53 7.26 -1.63 3.31
C SER A 53 7.25 -2.25 1.91
N SER A 54 8.20 -3.15 1.70
CA SER A 54 8.22 -4.14 0.63
C SER A 54 6.96 -5.02 0.69
N SER A 55 6.00 -4.79 -0.20
CA SER A 55 4.85 -5.69 -0.38
C SER A 55 5.28 -6.99 -1.07
N PRO A 56 4.91 -8.17 -0.55
CA PRO A 56 4.98 -9.41 -1.32
C PRO A 56 3.87 -9.44 -2.39
N THR A 57 4.19 -10.08 -3.51
CA THR A 57 3.41 -10.21 -4.74
C THR A 57 2.01 -10.82 -4.50
N THR A 58 0.95 -10.02 -4.71
CA THR A 58 -0.43 -10.52 -4.81
C THR A 58 -0.64 -11.19 -6.17
N ILE A 59 -0.67 -12.51 -6.19
CA ILE A 59 -1.20 -13.27 -7.33
C ILE A 59 -2.71 -13.01 -7.39
N LYS A 60 -3.14 -12.24 -8.39
CA LYS A 60 -4.54 -11.94 -8.66
C LYS A 60 -5.18 -13.10 -9.42
N THR A 61 -5.55 -14.16 -8.72
CA THR A 61 -6.44 -15.19 -9.31
C THR A 61 -7.87 -14.70 -9.20
N THR A 62 -8.41 -14.31 -10.35
CA THR A 62 -9.84 -14.12 -10.58
C THR A 62 -10.58 -15.40 -10.22
N GLN A 63 -11.44 -15.36 -9.20
CA GLN A 63 -12.71 -16.09 -9.22
C GLN A 63 -13.64 -15.64 -8.10
N SER A 64 -14.77 -15.07 -8.53
CA SER A 64 -16.05 -15.10 -7.84
C SER A 64 -16.49 -16.57 -7.70
N PRO A 65 -17.08 -16.98 -6.55
CA PRO A 65 -18.53 -17.04 -6.54
C PRO A 65 -19.14 -16.50 -5.24
N SER A 66 -20.34 -15.95 -5.41
CA SER A 66 -21.29 -15.53 -4.39
C SER A 66 -21.66 -16.68 -3.44
N VAL A 67 -21.49 -16.47 -2.14
CA VAL A 67 -22.09 -17.31 -1.09
C VAL A 67 -22.74 -16.38 -0.06
N ILE A 68 -24.06 -16.49 0.04
CA ILE A 68 -24.89 -15.84 1.05
C ILE A 68 -24.82 -16.73 2.29
N VAL A 69 -24.27 -16.23 3.41
CA VAL A 69 -24.38 -16.91 4.71
C VAL A 69 -24.64 -15.91 5.82
N ASP A 70 -25.89 -15.97 6.27
CA ASP A 70 -26.43 -15.43 7.52
C ASP A 70 -25.96 -16.34 8.67
N ASP A 71 -24.80 -16.04 9.23
CA ASP A 71 -24.40 -16.34 10.61
C ASP A 71 -23.21 -15.43 10.94
N SER A 72 -23.15 -14.90 12.16
CA SER A 72 -22.16 -13.89 12.58
C SER A 72 -20.72 -14.44 12.74
N ARG A 73 -20.38 -15.52 12.03
CA ARG A 73 -19.05 -16.11 11.94
C ARG A 73 -18.69 -16.31 10.47
N GLN A 74 -18.39 -15.21 9.79
CA GLN A 74 -17.83 -15.29 8.44
C GLN A 74 -16.37 -15.80 8.46
N HIS A 75 -15.99 -16.48 7.38
CA HIS A 75 -14.59 -16.70 7.04
C HIS A 75 -13.95 -15.37 6.65
N GLY A 76 -13.03 -14.86 7.47
CA GLY A 76 -12.25 -13.66 7.18
C GLY A 76 -10.94 -14.00 6.46
N VAL A 77 -10.52 -13.13 5.54
CA VAL A 77 -9.16 -13.16 4.99
C VAL A 77 -8.28 -12.27 5.85
N THR A 78 -7.13 -12.78 6.32
CA THR A 78 -6.22 -12.06 7.22
C THR A 78 -4.95 -11.61 6.50
N THR A 79 -4.44 -10.43 6.85
CA THR A 79 -3.09 -9.96 6.51
C THR A 79 -2.25 -9.80 7.80
N ARG A 80 -0.96 -9.46 7.68
CA ARG A 80 -0.08 -9.15 8.82
C ARG A 80 0.61 -7.80 8.59
N TYR A 81 0.75 -7.00 9.64
CA TYR A 81 1.26 -5.63 9.53
C TYR A 81 1.79 -5.11 10.86
N TRP A 82 2.77 -4.20 10.79
CA TRP A 82 3.32 -3.46 11.94
C TRP A 82 3.90 -2.12 11.46
N ASP A 83 3.25 -1.01 11.81
CA ASP A 83 3.65 0.35 11.41
C ASP A 83 4.06 1.25 12.54
N CYS A 84 4.13 0.72 13.76
CA CYS A 84 4.37 1.51 14.97
C CYS A 84 3.33 2.61 15.22
N CYS A 85 2.24 2.66 14.46
CA CYS A 85 1.21 3.68 14.65
C CYS A 85 0.41 3.39 15.92
N LYS A 86 -0.05 4.46 16.56
CA LYS A 86 -1.07 4.37 17.61
C LYS A 86 -2.34 3.76 17.01
N ALA A 87 -2.72 2.57 17.49
CA ALA A 87 -3.95 1.91 17.07
C ALA A 87 -5.15 2.83 17.24
N SER A 88 -6.14 2.72 16.36
CA SER A 88 -7.33 3.57 16.39
C SER A 88 -8.04 3.50 17.75
N CYS A 89 -8.17 2.33 18.35
CA CYS A 89 -8.77 2.13 19.68
C CYS A 89 -7.96 2.71 20.85
N GLY A 90 -6.78 3.28 20.59
CA GLY A 90 -5.99 4.03 21.58
C GLY A 90 -6.47 5.46 21.78
N TRP A 91 -7.38 5.96 20.95
CA TRP A 91 -8.02 7.28 21.11
C TRP A 91 -9.33 7.15 21.89
N GLY A 92 -9.62 8.12 22.77
CA GLY A 92 -10.88 8.17 23.51
C GLY A 92 -12.11 8.35 22.62
N GLY A 93 -13.27 7.94 23.12
CA GLY A 93 -14.57 8.15 22.44
C GLY A 93 -14.86 7.23 21.25
N LYS A 94 -14.06 6.18 21.01
CA LYS A 94 -14.26 5.22 19.92
C LYS A 94 -15.08 3.99 20.28
N ALA A 95 -15.22 3.70 21.57
CA ALA A 95 -16.05 2.62 22.10
C ALA A 95 -16.39 2.90 23.58
N PHE A 96 -17.42 2.24 24.09
CA PHE A 96 -17.74 2.25 25.52
C PHE A 96 -16.79 1.32 26.28
N VAL A 97 -15.66 1.87 26.72
CA VAL A 97 -14.60 1.16 27.44
C VAL A 97 -14.16 1.97 28.65
N THR A 98 -13.68 1.29 29.69
CA THR A 98 -13.15 1.95 30.90
C THR A 98 -11.91 2.77 30.58
N ASN A 99 -11.03 2.25 29.71
CA ASN A 99 -9.85 2.96 29.21
C ASN A 99 -9.57 2.57 27.75
N PRO A 100 -9.03 3.48 26.93
CA PRO A 100 -8.57 3.15 25.58
C PRO A 100 -7.40 2.17 25.61
N VAL A 101 -7.07 1.60 24.44
CA VAL A 101 -5.91 0.71 24.29
C VAL A 101 -4.64 1.46 24.70
N LYS A 102 -3.82 0.81 25.54
CA LYS A 102 -2.53 1.36 25.97
C LYS A 102 -1.64 1.60 24.75
N THR A 103 -1.11 2.81 24.66
CA THR A 103 -0.15 3.22 23.64
C THR A 103 1.18 3.53 24.29
N CYS A 104 2.27 3.50 23.52
CA CYS A 104 3.60 3.80 24.03
C CYS A 104 4.16 5.06 23.35
N ALA A 105 5.02 5.77 24.08
CA ALA A 105 5.93 6.77 23.52
C ALA A 105 6.84 6.10 22.49
N ARG A 106 7.58 6.91 21.72
CA ARG A 106 8.47 6.46 20.64
C ARG A 106 9.39 5.29 21.01
N GLY A 107 9.83 5.19 22.27
CA GLY A 107 10.68 4.09 22.75
C GLY A 107 9.98 2.72 22.85
N GLY A 108 8.65 2.66 22.76
CA GLY A 108 7.87 1.42 22.80
C GLY A 108 7.65 0.82 24.19
N PHE A 109 8.33 1.31 25.23
CA PHE A 109 8.24 0.79 26.60
C PHE A 109 7.52 1.74 27.59
N THR A 110 7.49 3.04 27.32
CA THR A 110 6.81 4.01 28.19
C THR A 110 5.39 4.22 27.71
N SER A 111 4.39 3.98 28.56
CA SER A 111 2.98 4.22 28.20
C SER A 111 2.66 5.71 28.07
N VAL A 112 1.81 6.07 27.09
CA VAL A 112 1.27 7.41 26.84
C VAL A 112 -0.22 7.39 26.57
#